data_AF-A0A084H4H7-F1
#
_entry.id   AF-A0A084H4H7-F1
#
_cell.length_a   1.000
_cell.length_b   1.000
_cell.length_c   1.000
_cell.angle_alpha   90.00
_cell.angle_beta   90.00
_cell.angle_gamma   90.00
#
_symmetry.space_group_name_H-M   'P 1'
#
loop_
_entity.id
_entity.type
_entity.pdbx_description
1 polymer ?
#
loop_
_entity_poly.entity_id
_entity_poly.type
_entity_poly.pdbx_seq_one_letter_code
_entity_poly.pdbx_strand_id
1 'polypeptide(L)'
;MIVMWLNLGIVYLFSFFARYFSMQPSIHYNFVKPNRIFVGLAAVCLIAVAGLQKNIGDTYFYMHSYKTNELSWQAINYTSDFGFNIYQLLLQQISSDPQILVFTTALITNLLIIIVLLKYSRIIELSVYVYIASGMFTTSMNGIRQYFAAAIVFTGTKYILNGQFKKYLVVILLASTIHKSALVLLPIYFIVRRESWTQVTFALLGIAVLIVVGFNEFSNLLFSVISNTQYGQYSHFEEGGASKIRVFVNAVPVIIAFLGRDKLRKLWPKSDYIVNMSIISVLFMVIASQNWIFARFNIYFGLYNLILLSWVVKLFKKKHEKIIYYGILICYFLYFYYEHVIGYGLIYESDYLKL
;
A
#
# COMPACT_ATOMS: atom_id res chain seq x y z
N MET A 1 -17.92 -4.85 11.98
CA MET A 1 -17.53 -5.78 10.89
C MET A 1 -18.45 -5.77 9.67
N ILE A 2 -19.78 -5.64 9.80
CA ILE A 2 -20.74 -5.70 8.67
C ILE A 2 -20.33 -4.76 7.52
N VAL A 3 -19.98 -3.51 7.82
CA VAL A 3 -19.51 -2.52 6.84
C VAL A 3 -18.32 -3.03 6.02
N MET A 4 -17.34 -3.67 6.66
CA MET A 4 -16.14 -4.19 5.98
C MET A 4 -16.46 -5.36 5.04
N TRP A 5 -17.39 -6.24 5.43
CA TRP A 5 -17.87 -7.33 4.57
C TRP A 5 -18.61 -6.81 3.34
N LEU A 6 -19.52 -5.86 3.54
CA LEU A 6 -20.25 -5.22 2.46
C LEU A 6 -19.30 -4.50 1.51
N ASN A 7 -18.31 -3.78 2.05
CA ASN A 7 -17.30 -3.10 1.26
C ASN A 7 -16.53 -4.09 0.38
N LEU A 8 -16.03 -5.19 0.94
CA LEU A 8 -15.30 -6.23 0.20
C LEU A 8 -16.14 -6.78 -0.97
N GLY A 9 -17.39 -7.15 -0.72
CA GLY A 9 -18.28 -7.73 -1.72
C GLY A 9 -18.68 -6.74 -2.82
N ILE A 10 -19.12 -5.54 -2.44
CA ILE A 10 -19.59 -4.51 -3.37
C ILE A 10 -18.45 -4.00 -4.25
N VAL A 11 -17.28 -3.72 -3.66
CA VAL A 11 -16.11 -3.25 -4.40
C VAL A 11 -15.61 -4.30 -5.37
N TYR A 12 -15.61 -5.58 -4.98
CA TYR A 12 -15.31 -6.69 -5.90
C TYR A 12 -16.31 -6.74 -7.06
N LEU A 13 -17.62 -6.66 -6.77
CA LEU A 13 -18.67 -6.72 -7.78
C LEU A 13 -18.54 -5.58 -8.80
N PHE A 14 -18.39 -4.34 -8.34
CA PHE A 14 -18.19 -3.20 -9.22
C PHE A 14 -16.90 -3.31 -10.02
N SER A 15 -15.79 -3.71 -9.39
CA SER A 15 -14.52 -3.91 -10.12
C SER A 15 -14.61 -5.04 -11.15
N PHE A 16 -15.36 -6.11 -10.85
CA PHE A 16 -15.60 -7.21 -11.77
C PHE A 16 -16.39 -6.72 -12.99
N PHE A 17 -17.47 -5.96 -12.79
CA PHE A 17 -18.23 -5.35 -13.88
C PHE A 17 -17.40 -4.33 -14.66
N ALA A 18 -16.50 -3.59 -14.00
CA ALA A 18 -15.57 -2.70 -14.68
C ALA A 18 -14.70 -3.44 -15.70
N ARG A 19 -14.21 -4.64 -15.35
CA ARG A 19 -13.47 -5.48 -16.31
C ARG A 19 -14.41 -6.13 -17.34
N TYR A 20 -15.57 -6.62 -16.93
CA TYR A 20 -16.52 -7.29 -17.82
C TYR A 20 -16.98 -6.38 -18.96
N PHE A 21 -17.33 -5.13 -18.64
CA PHE A 21 -17.72 -4.11 -19.60
C PHE A 21 -16.54 -3.26 -20.09
N SER A 22 -15.31 -3.81 -20.05
CA SER A 22 -14.12 -3.12 -20.54
C SER A 22 -14.16 -2.94 -22.06
N MET A 23 -13.60 -1.83 -22.53
CA MET A 23 -13.33 -1.67 -23.96
C MET A 23 -12.18 -2.61 -24.33
N GLN A 24 -12.37 -3.46 -25.33
CA GLN A 24 -11.28 -4.32 -25.81
C GLN A 24 -10.13 -3.43 -26.31
N PRO A 25 -8.91 -3.59 -25.78
CA PRO A 25 -7.75 -2.95 -26.36
C PRO A 25 -7.55 -3.50 -27.78
N SER A 26 -7.17 -2.63 -28.70
CA SER A 26 -6.60 -3.05 -29.99
C SER A 26 -5.44 -4.03 -29.74
N ILE A 27 -5.25 -4.93 -30.71
CA ILE A 27 -4.50 -6.21 -30.74
C ILE A 27 -3.06 -6.18 -30.16
N HIS A 28 -2.55 -5.05 -29.69
CA HIS A 28 -1.16 -4.85 -29.24
C HIS A 28 -0.98 -4.41 -27.78
N TYR A 29 -2.04 -4.20 -27.00
CA TYR A 29 -1.89 -3.78 -25.60
C TYR A 29 -2.24 -4.89 -24.59
N ASN A 30 -1.24 -5.29 -23.79
CA ASN A 30 -1.41 -6.25 -22.69
C ASN A 30 -2.23 -5.71 -21.50
N PHE A 31 -2.65 -4.44 -21.53
CA PHE A 31 -3.45 -3.78 -20.50
C PHE A 31 -4.91 -3.65 -20.92
N VAL A 32 -5.82 -4.08 -20.05
CA VAL A 32 -7.28 -3.89 -20.25
C VAL A 32 -7.65 -2.48 -19.80
N LYS A 33 -8.57 -1.82 -20.52
CA LYS A 33 -9.14 -0.53 -20.11
C LYS A 33 -10.50 -0.76 -19.43
N PRO A 34 -10.58 -0.77 -18.09
CA PRO A 34 -11.83 -1.04 -17.40
C PRO A 34 -12.85 0.09 -17.62
N ASN A 35 -14.13 -0.23 -17.52
CA ASN A 35 -15.22 0.74 -17.59
C ASN A 35 -15.12 1.75 -16.44
N ARG A 36 -15.02 3.04 -16.77
CA ARG A 36 -14.76 4.10 -15.80
C ARG A 36 -15.89 4.31 -14.80
N ILE A 37 -17.14 4.02 -15.17
CA ILE A 37 -18.31 4.20 -14.29
C ILE A 37 -18.21 3.22 -13.13
N PHE A 38 -18.06 1.92 -13.43
CA PHE A 38 -17.95 0.88 -12.41
C PHE A 38 -16.71 1.04 -11.52
N VAL A 39 -15.60 1.51 -12.09
CA VAL A 39 -14.42 1.88 -11.30
C VAL A 39 -14.72 3.04 -10.35
N GLY A 40 -15.42 4.07 -10.84
CA GLY A 40 -15.87 5.19 -10.02
C GLY A 40 -16.74 4.72 -8.85
N LEU A 41 -17.68 3.81 -9.09
CA LEU A 41 -18.52 3.22 -8.04
C LEU A 41 -17.69 2.43 -7.02
N ALA A 42 -16.73 1.61 -7.47
CA ALA A 42 -15.81 0.91 -6.57
C ALA A 42 -14.97 1.88 -5.71
N ALA A 43 -14.47 2.97 -6.32
CA ALA A 43 -13.72 4.00 -5.61
C ALA A 43 -14.60 4.73 -4.58
N VAL A 44 -15.84 5.09 -4.93
CA VAL A 44 -16.79 5.73 -4.01
C VAL A 44 -17.03 4.87 -2.78
N CYS A 45 -17.21 3.55 -2.93
CA CYS A 45 -17.37 2.65 -1.79
C CYS A 45 -16.13 2.63 -0.87
N LEU A 46 -14.93 2.52 -1.45
CA LEU A 46 -13.66 2.58 -0.69
C LEU A 46 -13.54 3.90 0.08
N ILE A 47 -13.83 5.02 -0.59
CA ILE A 47 -13.71 6.37 -0.04
C ILE A 47 -14.76 6.58 1.07
N ALA A 48 -16.00 6.16 0.87
CA ALA A 48 -17.05 6.30 1.86
C ALA A 48 -16.70 5.51 3.14
N VAL A 49 -16.26 4.26 3.00
CA VAL A 49 -15.91 3.43 4.17
C VAL A 49 -14.66 3.98 4.88
N ALA A 50 -13.61 4.34 4.16
CA ALA A 50 -12.39 4.86 4.78
C ALA A 50 -12.54 6.30 5.31
N GLY A 51 -13.38 7.10 4.67
CA GLY A 51 -13.52 8.52 4.94
C GLY A 51 -14.59 8.87 5.97
N LEU A 52 -15.54 7.97 6.26
CA LEU A 52 -16.63 8.20 7.22
C LEU A 52 -16.42 7.47 8.56
N GLN A 53 -15.33 6.70 8.70
CA GLN A 53 -14.98 6.05 9.96
C GLN A 53 -14.34 7.02 10.95
N LYS A 54 -14.31 6.65 12.24
CA LYS A 54 -13.71 7.47 13.32
C LYS A 54 -12.80 6.73 14.30
N ASN A 55 -12.68 5.40 14.21
CA ASN A 55 -12.08 4.59 15.28
C ASN A 55 -10.95 3.65 14.81
N ILE A 56 -10.64 3.59 13.51
CA ILE A 56 -9.63 2.67 13.01
C ILE A 56 -8.24 3.24 13.22
N GLY A 57 -7.45 2.57 14.05
CA GLY A 57 -6.04 2.88 14.22
C GLY A 57 -5.77 4.24 14.84
N ASP A 58 -4.84 4.99 14.26
CA ASP A 58 -4.47 6.33 14.73
C ASP A 58 -5.48 7.45 14.37
N THR A 59 -6.59 7.13 13.71
CA THR A 59 -7.64 8.08 13.32
C THR A 59 -8.11 8.95 14.49
N TYR A 60 -8.38 8.35 15.65
CA TYR A 60 -8.84 9.08 16.83
C TYR A 60 -7.86 10.20 17.23
N PHE A 61 -6.55 9.90 17.23
CA PHE A 61 -5.52 10.88 17.57
C PHE A 61 -5.43 12.00 16.54
N TYR A 62 -5.58 11.71 15.25
CA TYR A 62 -5.63 12.75 14.22
C TYR A 62 -6.87 13.63 14.35
N MET A 63 -8.05 13.04 14.63
CA MET A 63 -9.28 13.81 14.83
C MET A 63 -9.17 14.71 16.07
N HIS A 64 -8.60 14.21 17.16
CA HIS A 64 -8.35 14.99 18.37
C HIS A 64 -7.37 16.14 18.10
N SER A 65 -6.20 15.83 17.52
CA SER A 65 -5.16 16.80 17.16
C SER A 65 -5.70 17.90 16.23
N TYR A 66 -6.53 17.55 15.26
CA TYR A 66 -7.16 18.50 14.35
C TYR A 66 -8.11 19.46 15.07
N LYS A 67 -8.80 19.01 16.12
CA LYS A 67 -9.72 19.84 16.91
C LYS A 67 -8.99 20.71 17.92
N THR A 68 -7.89 20.23 18.50
CA THR A 68 -7.18 20.93 19.58
C THR A 68 -6.08 21.87 19.08
N ASN A 69 -5.49 21.58 17.93
CA ASN A 69 -4.38 22.39 17.42
C ASN A 69 -4.92 23.59 16.63
N GLU A 70 -4.70 24.78 17.15
CA GLU A 70 -4.86 26.02 16.40
C GLU A 70 -3.65 26.20 15.47
N LEU A 71 -3.74 25.65 14.26
CA LEU A 71 -2.70 25.86 13.26
C LEU A 71 -2.77 27.29 12.75
N SER A 72 -1.61 27.94 12.65
CA SER A 72 -1.45 29.24 12.00
C SER A 72 -0.24 29.20 11.07
N TRP A 73 -0.22 30.06 10.05
CA TRP A 73 0.90 30.13 9.11
C TRP A 73 2.23 30.42 9.81
N GLN A 74 2.20 31.16 10.92
CA GLN A 74 3.38 31.48 11.73
C GLN A 74 3.84 30.31 12.63
N ALA A 75 2.92 29.42 13.02
CA ALA A 75 3.22 28.30 13.91
C ALA A 75 3.70 27.02 13.19
N ILE A 76 3.71 27.00 11.85
CA ILE A 76 4.14 25.82 11.09
C ILE A 76 5.66 25.61 11.24
N ASN A 77 6.04 24.49 11.85
CA ASN A 77 7.42 24.03 11.83
C ASN A 77 7.76 23.32 10.50
N TYR A 78 8.52 24.01 9.64
CA TYR A 78 8.95 23.53 8.32
C TYR A 78 10.03 22.41 8.34
N THR A 79 10.53 22.04 9.53
CA THR A 79 11.57 20.99 9.65
C THR A 79 11.02 19.57 9.81
N SER A 80 9.70 19.45 10.02
CA SER A 80 8.97 18.19 10.21
C SER A 80 8.05 17.90 9.00
N ASP A 81 6.97 17.13 9.20
CA ASP A 81 5.94 16.80 8.20
C ASP A 81 5.03 18.02 7.89
N PHE A 82 5.65 19.14 7.51
CA PHE A 82 5.00 20.45 7.37
C PHE A 82 3.93 20.51 6.29
N GLY A 83 4.07 19.71 5.23
CA GLY A 83 3.07 19.62 4.16
C GLY A 83 1.74 19.08 4.68
N PHE A 84 1.77 18.14 5.62
CA PHE A 84 0.56 17.63 6.26
C PHE A 84 -0.05 18.68 7.22
N ASN A 85 0.78 19.50 7.87
CA ASN A 85 0.29 20.61 8.70
C ASN A 85 -0.34 21.73 7.85
N ILE A 86 0.26 22.10 6.72
CA ILE A 86 -0.35 23.03 5.75
C ILE A 86 -1.68 22.47 5.25
N TYR A 87 -1.72 21.19 4.91
CA TYR A 87 -2.96 20.52 4.49
C TYR A 87 -4.06 20.60 5.57
N GLN A 88 -3.74 20.30 6.83
CA GLN A 88 -4.69 20.45 7.95
C GLN A 88 -5.15 21.91 8.13
N LEU A 89 -4.23 22.87 8.06
CA LEU A 89 -4.54 24.30 8.16
C LEU A 89 -5.53 24.74 7.08
N LEU A 90 -5.31 24.33 5.83
CA LEU A 90 -6.23 24.65 4.73
C LEU A 90 -7.61 24.01 4.93
N LEU A 91 -7.68 22.81 5.50
CA LEU A 91 -8.97 22.19 5.83
C LEU A 91 -9.67 22.90 6.99
N GLN A 92 -8.93 23.35 8.01
CA GLN A 92 -9.52 24.06 9.17
C GLN A 92 -10.18 25.38 8.74
N GLN A 93 -9.71 26.00 7.66
CA GLN A 93 -10.35 27.16 7.05
C GLN A 93 -11.71 26.83 6.38
N ILE A 94 -11.96 25.54 6.08
CA ILE A 94 -13.22 25.07 5.46
C ILE A 94 -14.19 24.55 6.54
N SER A 95 -13.70 23.78 7.50
CA SER A 95 -14.53 23.20 8.57
C SER A 95 -13.71 22.92 9.83
N SER A 96 -14.31 23.13 11.00
CA SER A 96 -13.76 22.72 12.30
C SER A 96 -14.06 21.26 12.65
N ASP A 97 -14.91 20.58 11.87
CA ASP A 97 -15.22 19.17 12.07
C ASP A 97 -14.04 18.28 11.61
N PRO A 98 -13.39 17.51 12.52
CA PRO A 98 -12.26 16.66 12.16
C PRO A 98 -12.59 15.55 11.15
N GLN A 99 -13.87 15.24 10.91
CA GLN A 99 -14.25 14.31 9.85
C GLN A 99 -13.76 14.78 8.47
N ILE A 100 -13.63 16.09 8.25
CA ILE A 100 -13.12 16.64 6.97
C ILE A 100 -11.69 16.16 6.69
N LEU A 101 -10.84 16.06 7.71
CA LEU A 101 -9.47 15.56 7.59
C LEU A 101 -9.47 14.09 7.15
N VAL A 102 -10.24 13.26 7.85
CA VAL A 102 -10.33 11.82 7.58
C VAL A 102 -10.90 11.58 6.18
N PHE A 103 -12.01 12.23 5.84
CA PHE A 103 -12.68 12.05 4.56
C PHE A 103 -11.84 12.50 3.38
N THR A 104 -11.26 13.71 3.43
CA THR A 104 -10.47 14.23 2.31
C THR A 104 -9.15 13.47 2.15
N THR A 105 -8.52 13.01 3.24
CA THR A 105 -7.31 12.18 3.18
C THR A 105 -7.64 10.83 2.55
N ALA A 106 -8.75 10.20 2.96
CA ALA A 106 -9.22 8.93 2.40
C ALA A 106 -9.58 9.07 0.91
N LEU A 107 -10.26 10.16 0.53
CA LEU A 107 -10.60 10.50 -0.86
C LEU A 107 -9.35 10.53 -1.74
N ILE A 108 -8.36 11.35 -1.38
CA ILE A 108 -7.16 11.53 -2.20
C ILE A 108 -6.36 10.21 -2.22
N THR A 109 -6.13 9.59 -1.07
CA THR A 109 -5.33 8.35 -0.95
C THR A 109 -5.90 7.24 -1.83
N ASN A 110 -7.20 6.93 -1.68
CA ASN A 110 -7.81 5.84 -2.43
C ASN A 110 -7.94 6.16 -3.92
N LEU A 111 -8.22 7.42 -4.29
CA LEU A 111 -8.27 7.83 -5.69
C LEU A 111 -6.92 7.63 -6.38
N LEU A 112 -5.82 8.06 -5.75
CA LEU A 112 -4.47 7.89 -6.29
C LEU A 112 -4.10 6.40 -6.45
N ILE A 113 -4.42 5.57 -5.47
CA ILE A 113 -4.19 4.12 -5.54
C ILE A 113 -4.97 3.51 -6.70
N ILE A 114 -6.27 3.79 -6.81
CA ILE A 114 -7.13 3.26 -7.88
C ILE A 114 -6.62 3.69 -9.26
N ILE A 115 -6.24 4.97 -9.45
CA ILE A 115 -5.68 5.46 -10.72
C ILE A 115 -4.46 4.64 -11.15
N VAL A 116 -3.55 4.35 -10.22
CA VAL A 116 -2.35 3.56 -10.51
C VAL A 116 -2.73 2.10 -10.82
N LEU A 117 -3.63 1.50 -10.03
CA LEU A 117 -4.09 0.13 -10.27
C LEU A 117 -4.77 -0.02 -11.63
N LEU A 118 -5.62 0.94 -12.05
CA LEU A 118 -6.25 0.93 -13.38
C LEU A 118 -5.24 0.91 -14.52
N LYS A 119 -4.10 1.58 -14.32
CA LYS A 119 -3.09 1.74 -15.34
C LYS A 119 -2.21 0.49 -15.48
N TYR A 120 -1.92 -0.19 -14.37
CA TYR A 120 -0.89 -1.22 -14.34
C TYR A 120 -1.40 -2.64 -14.06
N SER A 121 -2.64 -2.80 -13.59
CA SER A 121 -3.19 -4.10 -13.26
C SER A 121 -3.73 -4.82 -14.51
N ARG A 122 -3.42 -6.10 -14.65
CA ARG A 122 -3.94 -6.94 -15.74
C ARG A 122 -5.38 -7.41 -15.49
N ILE A 123 -5.71 -7.60 -14.22
CA ILE A 123 -6.99 -8.03 -13.68
C ILE A 123 -7.34 -7.11 -12.51
N ILE A 124 -8.08 -6.03 -12.81
CA ILE A 124 -8.27 -4.92 -11.86
C ILE A 124 -9.02 -5.36 -10.60
N GLU A 125 -10.04 -6.20 -10.73
CA GLU A 125 -10.85 -6.60 -9.59
C GLU A 125 -10.10 -7.49 -8.60
N LEU A 126 -9.08 -8.24 -9.03
CA LEU A 126 -8.18 -8.92 -8.09
C LEU A 126 -7.32 -7.92 -7.32
N SER A 127 -6.77 -6.90 -7.98
CA SER A 127 -5.95 -5.89 -7.29
C SER A 127 -6.76 -5.14 -6.24
N VAL A 128 -7.98 -4.73 -6.58
CA VAL A 128 -8.83 -3.97 -5.65
C VAL A 128 -9.41 -4.88 -4.56
N TYR A 129 -9.80 -6.11 -4.89
CA TYR A 129 -10.23 -7.09 -3.89
C TYR A 129 -9.12 -7.38 -2.88
N VAL A 130 -7.91 -7.65 -3.36
CA VAL A 130 -6.76 -7.93 -2.48
C VAL A 130 -6.32 -6.70 -1.71
N TYR A 131 -6.50 -5.48 -2.24
CA TYR A 131 -6.25 -4.27 -1.47
C TYR A 131 -7.07 -4.25 -0.16
N ILE A 132 -8.35 -4.66 -0.21
CA ILE A 132 -9.18 -4.81 0.99
C ILE A 132 -8.76 -6.06 1.76
N ALA A 133 -8.76 -7.22 1.09
CA ALA A 133 -8.63 -8.53 1.72
C ALA A 133 -7.26 -8.75 2.41
N SER A 134 -6.19 -8.10 1.93
CA SER A 134 -4.85 -8.15 2.53
C SER A 134 -4.68 -7.27 3.77
N GLY A 135 -5.68 -6.45 4.13
CA GLY A 135 -5.60 -5.47 5.21
C GLY A 135 -4.88 -4.16 4.84
N MET A 136 -4.42 -4.01 3.59
CA MET A 136 -3.81 -2.76 3.10
C MET A 136 -4.80 -1.58 3.13
N PHE A 137 -6.06 -1.82 2.78
CA PHE A 137 -7.13 -0.83 2.94
C PHE A 137 -7.30 -0.40 4.41
N THR A 138 -7.30 -1.35 5.34
CA THR A 138 -7.35 -1.07 6.78
C THR A 138 -6.13 -0.29 7.27
N THR A 139 -4.94 -0.63 6.75
CA THR A 139 -3.71 0.10 7.07
C THR A 139 -3.74 1.53 6.53
N SER A 140 -4.47 1.80 5.45
CA SER A 140 -4.66 3.17 4.95
C SER A 140 -5.44 4.07 5.92
N MET A 141 -6.17 3.47 6.87
CA MET A 141 -6.90 4.15 7.94
C MET A 141 -6.11 4.22 9.27
N ASN A 142 -5.12 3.33 9.49
CA ASN A 142 -4.30 3.25 10.71
C ASN A 142 -2.93 3.96 10.59
N GLY A 143 -2.73 4.72 9.52
CA GLY A 143 -1.49 5.44 9.24
C GLY A 143 -1.73 6.50 8.20
N ILE A 144 -2.80 7.28 8.38
CA ILE A 144 -3.43 8.07 7.30
C ILE A 144 -2.41 8.98 6.59
N ARG A 145 -1.51 9.61 7.34
CA ARG A 145 -0.45 10.49 6.79
C ARG A 145 0.60 9.72 5.99
N GLN A 146 1.09 8.61 6.54
CA GLN A 146 2.10 7.78 5.88
C GLN A 146 1.54 7.10 4.62
N TYR A 147 0.31 6.58 4.70
CA TYR A 147 -0.35 5.96 3.56
C TYR A 147 -0.72 6.97 2.49
N PHE A 148 -1.08 8.21 2.86
CA PHE A 148 -1.27 9.31 1.93
C PHE A 148 0.04 9.62 1.17
N ALA A 149 1.17 9.75 1.88
CA ALA A 149 2.47 9.90 1.24
C ALA A 149 2.80 8.72 0.32
N ALA A 150 2.52 7.48 0.74
CA ALA A 150 2.74 6.30 -0.08
C ALA A 150 1.88 6.27 -1.34
N ALA A 151 0.63 6.73 -1.28
CA ALA A 151 -0.23 6.86 -2.45
C ALA A 151 0.31 7.89 -3.45
N ILE A 152 0.84 9.03 -2.98
CA ILE A 152 1.55 10.01 -3.82
C ILE A 152 2.75 9.36 -4.51
N VAL A 153 3.62 8.69 -3.74
CA VAL A 153 4.78 7.95 -4.26
C VAL A 153 4.36 6.91 -5.31
N PHE A 154 3.27 6.20 -5.07
CA PHE A 154 2.77 5.15 -5.96
C PHE A 154 2.41 5.70 -7.35
N THR A 155 1.95 6.96 -7.46
CA THR A 155 1.75 7.64 -8.75
C THR A 155 3.06 7.82 -9.54
N GLY A 156 4.19 7.86 -8.84
CA GLY A 156 5.55 7.91 -9.37
C GLY A 156 5.98 6.63 -10.10
N THR A 157 5.19 5.55 -10.05
CA THR A 157 5.44 4.29 -10.78
C THR A 157 5.76 4.54 -12.25
N LYS A 158 5.04 5.45 -12.92
CA LYS A 158 5.30 5.79 -14.32
C LYS A 158 6.72 6.29 -14.57
N TYR A 159 7.32 6.99 -13.61
CA TYR A 159 8.67 7.54 -13.71
C TYR A 159 9.74 6.49 -13.45
N ILE A 160 9.49 5.53 -12.54
CA ILE A 160 10.34 4.34 -12.37
C ILE A 160 10.39 3.54 -13.67
N LEU A 161 9.22 3.21 -14.24
CA LEU A 161 9.12 2.41 -15.45
C LEU A 161 9.76 3.07 -16.68
N ASN A 162 9.84 4.40 -16.71
CA ASN A 162 10.36 5.18 -17.84
C ASN A 162 11.76 5.73 -17.60
N GLY A 163 12.39 5.46 -16.46
CA GLY A 163 13.73 5.98 -16.15
C GLY A 163 13.80 7.49 -15.93
N GLN A 164 12.68 8.13 -15.56
CA GLN A 164 12.59 9.59 -15.42
C GLN A 164 12.90 10.04 -13.98
N PHE A 165 14.17 9.91 -13.56
CA PHE A 165 14.59 10.17 -12.17
C PHE A 165 14.21 11.58 -11.68
N LYS A 166 14.42 12.63 -12.49
CA LYS A 166 14.08 14.02 -12.10
C LYS A 166 12.59 14.17 -11.73
N LYS A 167 11.70 13.54 -12.49
CA LYS A 167 10.25 13.59 -12.21
C LYS A 167 9.88 12.71 -11.01
N TYR A 168 10.55 11.57 -10.85
CA TYR A 168 10.41 10.73 -9.66
C TYR A 168 10.85 11.47 -8.39
N LEU A 169 12.01 12.14 -8.43
CA LEU A 169 12.54 12.96 -7.34
C LEU A 169 11.52 14.01 -6.89
N VAL A 170 10.89 14.73 -7.81
CA VAL A 170 9.83 15.71 -7.47
C VAL A 170 8.66 15.05 -6.73
N VAL A 171 8.22 13.87 -7.17
CA VAL A 171 7.14 13.12 -6.48
C VAL A 171 7.58 12.72 -5.07
N ILE A 172 8.81 12.23 -4.89
CA ILE A 172 9.31 11.83 -3.57
C ILE A 172 9.47 13.03 -2.65
N LEU A 173 9.99 14.16 -3.15
CA LEU A 173 10.12 15.38 -2.35
C LEU A 173 8.76 15.92 -1.92
N LEU A 174 7.76 15.91 -2.82
CA LEU A 174 6.39 16.27 -2.47
C LEU A 174 5.79 15.33 -1.42
N ALA A 175 5.95 14.00 -1.59
CA ALA A 175 5.48 13.05 -0.60
C ALA A 175 6.21 13.19 0.76
N SER A 176 7.49 13.60 0.74
CA SER A 176 8.28 13.78 1.96
C SER A 176 7.87 14.98 2.80
N THR A 177 7.17 15.96 2.22
CA THR A 177 6.57 17.05 3.01
C THR A 177 5.35 16.57 3.79
N ILE A 178 4.65 15.54 3.29
CA ILE A 178 3.55 14.87 3.99
C ILE A 178 4.08 13.90 5.04
N HIS A 179 5.08 13.09 4.67
CA HIS A 179 5.72 12.17 5.61
C HIS A 179 7.18 11.89 5.25
N LYS A 180 8.10 12.33 6.12
CA LYS A 180 9.55 12.33 5.86
C LYS A 180 10.14 10.98 5.48
N SER A 181 9.59 9.85 5.94
CA SER A 181 10.11 8.53 5.58
C SER A 181 10.02 8.22 4.08
N ALA A 182 9.24 8.97 3.29
CA ALA A 182 9.21 8.80 1.83
C ALA A 182 10.59 8.98 1.16
N LEU A 183 11.52 9.71 1.80
CA LEU A 183 12.88 9.89 1.30
C LEU A 183 13.66 8.57 1.15
N VAL A 184 13.28 7.52 1.89
CA VAL A 184 13.89 6.18 1.75
C VAL A 184 13.80 5.64 0.32
N LEU A 185 12.83 6.10 -0.47
CA LEU A 185 12.61 5.66 -1.84
C LEU A 185 13.58 6.25 -2.87
N LEU A 186 14.37 7.28 -2.51
CA LEU A 186 15.36 7.87 -3.42
C LEU A 186 16.46 6.87 -3.83
N PRO A 187 17.20 6.24 -2.90
CA PRO A 187 18.18 5.21 -3.27
C PRO A 187 17.52 3.98 -3.89
N ILE A 188 16.30 3.62 -3.46
CA ILE A 188 15.57 2.45 -3.95
C ILE A 188 15.29 2.54 -5.45
N TYR A 189 15.08 3.74 -6.00
CA TYR A 189 14.91 3.95 -7.45
C TYR A 189 16.01 3.28 -8.29
N PHE A 190 17.26 3.38 -7.86
CA PHE A 190 18.42 2.82 -8.59
C PHE A 190 18.56 1.30 -8.40
N ILE A 191 18.01 0.77 -7.32
CA ILE A 191 18.01 -0.67 -7.02
C ILE A 191 16.92 -1.36 -7.85
N VAL A 192 15.70 -0.85 -7.84
CA VAL A 192 14.54 -1.52 -8.45
C VAL A 192 14.54 -1.50 -9.97
N ARG A 193 15.28 -0.58 -10.60
CA ARG A 193 15.38 -0.47 -12.06
C ARG A 193 16.34 -1.46 -12.72
N ARG A 194 16.89 -2.40 -11.97
CA ARG A 194 17.69 -3.51 -12.49
C ARG A 194 16.77 -4.65 -12.94
N GLU A 195 17.30 -5.60 -13.69
CA GLU A 195 16.58 -6.86 -13.94
C GLU A 195 16.34 -7.60 -12.62
N SER A 196 15.15 -8.21 -12.52
CA SER A 196 14.81 -9.03 -11.36
C SER A 196 15.57 -10.36 -11.37
N TRP A 197 15.74 -10.97 -10.19
CA TRP A 197 16.41 -12.29 -10.04
C TRP A 197 17.89 -12.30 -10.42
N THR A 198 18.57 -11.17 -10.26
CA THR A 198 20.02 -11.07 -10.44
C THR A 198 20.76 -11.37 -9.12
N GLN A 199 22.09 -11.44 -9.16
CA GLN A 199 22.91 -11.60 -7.93
C GLN A 199 22.59 -10.53 -6.88
N VAL A 200 22.25 -9.31 -7.30
CA VAL A 200 21.84 -8.22 -6.41
C VAL A 200 20.54 -8.58 -5.68
N THR A 201 19.56 -9.16 -6.38
CA THR A 201 18.31 -9.61 -5.76
C THR A 201 18.56 -10.64 -4.66
N PHE A 202 19.40 -11.65 -4.95
CA PHE A 202 19.73 -12.69 -3.99
C PHE A 202 20.59 -12.18 -2.83
N ALA A 203 21.49 -11.22 -3.07
CA ALA A 203 22.24 -10.54 -2.02
C ALA A 203 21.31 -9.77 -1.07
N LEU A 204 20.32 -9.03 -1.60
CA LEU A 204 19.33 -8.33 -0.77
C LEU A 204 18.49 -9.30 0.08
N LEU A 205 18.05 -10.43 -0.49
CA LEU A 205 17.36 -11.48 0.24
C LEU A 205 18.25 -12.09 1.34
N GLY A 206 19.52 -12.36 1.04
CA GLY A 206 20.50 -12.83 2.01
C GLY A 206 20.73 -11.84 3.15
N ILE A 207 20.85 -10.54 2.84
CA ILE A 207 20.97 -9.47 3.86
C ILE A 207 19.75 -9.44 4.77
N ALA A 208 18.53 -9.58 4.24
CA ALA A 208 17.33 -9.62 5.09
C ALA A 208 17.33 -10.82 6.03
N VAL A 209 17.79 -12.00 5.57
CA VAL A 209 17.95 -13.17 6.44
C VAL A 209 19.01 -12.90 7.51
N LEU A 210 20.15 -12.31 7.16
CA LEU A 210 21.20 -11.96 8.13
C LEU A 210 20.70 -10.95 9.17
N ILE A 211 19.92 -9.93 8.76
CA ILE A 211 19.30 -8.98 9.67
C ILE A 211 18.35 -9.69 10.64
N VAL A 212 17.57 -10.67 10.18
CA VAL A 212 16.66 -11.42 11.05
C VAL A 212 17.43 -12.31 12.03
N VAL A 213 18.48 -13.00 11.59
CA VAL A 213 19.31 -13.85 12.44
C VAL A 213 20.09 -13.03 13.47
N GLY A 214 20.63 -11.88 13.07
CA GLY A 214 21.38 -10.94 13.90
C GLY A 214 20.54 -9.76 14.40
N PHE A 215 19.23 -9.92 14.58
CA PHE A 215 18.32 -8.80 14.79
C PHE A 215 18.66 -7.93 15.99
N ASN A 216 19.11 -8.54 17.10
CA ASN A 216 19.50 -7.80 18.30
C ASN A 216 20.65 -6.82 18.02
N GLU A 217 21.72 -7.29 17.36
CA GLU A 217 22.86 -6.46 17.00
C GLU A 217 22.50 -5.38 15.98
N PHE A 218 21.70 -5.75 14.97
CA PHE A 218 21.20 -4.80 13.98
C PHE A 218 20.35 -3.71 14.63
N SER A 219 19.43 -4.07 15.53
CA SER A 219 18.54 -3.16 16.23
C SER A 219 19.32 -2.18 17.10
N ASN A 220 20.29 -2.67 17.89
CA ASN A 220 21.16 -1.83 18.71
C ASN A 220 21.92 -0.80 17.86
N LEU A 221 22.52 -1.25 16.75
CA LEU A 221 23.23 -0.37 15.84
C LEU A 221 22.29 0.66 15.20
N LEU A 222 21.14 0.23 14.69
CA LEU A 222 20.14 1.11 14.08
C LEU A 222 19.68 2.20 15.05
N PHE A 223 19.27 1.82 16.26
CA PHE A 223 18.77 2.76 17.27
C PHE A 223 19.86 3.66 17.83
N SER A 224 21.13 3.23 17.89
CA SER A 224 22.24 4.12 18.23
C SER A 224 22.35 5.29 17.24
N VAL A 225 22.17 5.03 15.94
CA VAL A 225 22.26 6.02 14.86
C VAL A 225 21.05 6.96 14.82
N ILE A 226 19.85 6.44 15.10
CA ILE A 226 18.60 7.21 14.98
C ILE A 226 18.04 7.70 16.33
N SER A 227 18.77 7.51 17.43
CA SER A 227 18.39 7.88 18.80
C SER A 227 17.93 9.33 18.92
N ASN A 228 18.63 10.26 18.27
CA ASN A 228 18.32 11.70 18.28
C ASN A 228 17.21 12.12 17.29
N THR A 229 16.47 11.16 16.73
CA THR A 229 15.36 11.43 15.80
C THR A 229 14.01 11.08 16.42
N GLN A 230 12.92 11.49 15.77
CA GLN A 230 11.56 11.07 16.16
C GLN A 230 11.34 9.55 16.19
N TYR A 231 12.24 8.77 15.57
CA TYR A 231 12.19 7.32 15.57
C TYR A 231 12.94 6.68 16.75
N GLY A 232 13.75 7.45 17.49
CA GLY A 232 14.50 6.94 18.65
C GLY A 232 13.60 6.38 19.74
N GLN A 233 12.39 6.95 19.93
CA GLN A 233 11.44 6.47 20.93
C GLN A 233 11.01 5.02 20.72
N TYR A 234 11.07 4.49 19.49
CA TYR A 234 10.72 3.10 19.21
C TYR A 234 11.73 2.07 19.73
N SER A 235 12.90 2.48 20.23
CA SER A 235 13.88 1.54 20.82
C SER A 235 13.36 0.83 22.07
N HIS A 236 12.36 1.42 22.74
CA HIS A 236 11.77 0.89 23.97
C HIS A 236 10.39 0.27 23.76
N PHE A 237 9.88 0.24 22.53
CA PHE A 237 8.57 -0.38 22.21
C PHE A 237 8.74 -1.85 21.82
N GLU A 238 8.46 -2.75 22.77
CA GLU A 238 8.45 -4.20 22.55
C GLU A 238 7.02 -4.73 22.34
N GLU A 239 6.41 -4.43 21.19
CA GLU A 239 5.12 -5.05 20.79
C GLU A 239 5.30 -6.30 19.91
N GLY A 240 6.51 -6.86 19.87
CA GLY A 240 6.84 -8.03 19.05
C GLY A 240 6.83 -7.77 17.54
N GLY A 241 6.81 -8.86 16.78
CA GLY A 241 6.91 -8.86 15.33
C GLY A 241 5.57 -9.02 14.60
N ALA A 242 5.55 -8.60 13.34
CA ALA A 242 4.45 -8.83 12.43
C ALA A 242 4.17 -10.34 12.25
N SER A 243 2.89 -10.67 12.06
CA SER A 243 2.42 -12.04 11.83
C SER A 243 3.21 -12.74 10.71
N LYS A 244 3.70 -13.96 11.00
CA LYS A 244 4.37 -14.82 10.00
C LYS A 244 3.46 -15.13 8.80
N ILE A 245 2.14 -15.19 9.00
CA ILE A 245 1.17 -15.37 7.93
C ILE A 245 1.21 -14.16 6.98
N ARG A 246 1.34 -12.94 7.49
CA ARG A 246 1.46 -11.72 6.67
C ARG A 246 2.73 -11.75 5.80
N VAL A 247 3.84 -12.29 6.32
CA VAL A 247 5.07 -12.50 5.55
C VAL A 247 4.82 -13.47 4.40
N PHE A 248 4.21 -14.62 4.69
CA PHE A 248 3.89 -15.62 3.68
C PHE A 248 2.95 -15.07 2.59
N VAL A 249 1.87 -14.39 2.98
CA VAL A 249 0.91 -13.78 2.05
C VAL A 249 1.59 -12.76 1.13
N ASN A 250 2.52 -11.94 1.64
CA ASN A 250 3.31 -11.00 0.82
C ASN A 250 4.31 -11.72 -0.10
N ALA A 251 4.84 -12.88 0.29
CA ALA A 251 5.82 -13.63 -0.47
C ALA A 251 5.21 -14.44 -1.63
N VAL A 252 3.97 -14.93 -1.50
CA VAL A 252 3.32 -15.79 -2.52
C VAL A 252 3.32 -15.17 -3.93
N PRO A 253 2.91 -13.89 -4.15
CA PRO A 253 2.95 -13.28 -5.48
C PRO A 253 4.36 -13.25 -6.08
N VAL A 254 5.37 -12.99 -5.24
CA VAL A 254 6.79 -12.93 -5.63
C VAL A 254 7.32 -14.32 -5.99
N ILE A 255 6.98 -15.35 -5.22
CA ILE A 255 7.35 -16.75 -5.50
C ILE A 255 6.75 -17.20 -6.85
N ILE A 256 5.46 -16.92 -7.09
CA ILE A 256 4.84 -17.30 -8.36
C ILE A 256 5.45 -16.51 -9.53
N ALA A 257 5.78 -15.23 -9.33
CA ALA A 257 6.48 -14.43 -10.32
C ALA A 257 7.87 -14.96 -10.63
N PHE A 258 8.60 -15.51 -9.65
CA PHE A 258 9.89 -16.17 -9.87
C PHE A 258 9.76 -17.43 -10.74
N LEU A 259 8.78 -18.28 -10.43
CA LEU A 259 8.50 -19.51 -11.18
C LEU A 259 8.07 -19.21 -12.63
N GLY A 260 7.33 -18.11 -12.85
CA GLY A 260 6.84 -17.68 -14.15
C GLY A 260 7.62 -16.55 -14.82
N ARG A 261 8.85 -16.23 -14.37
CA ARG A 261 9.56 -14.99 -14.71
C ARG A 261 9.74 -14.73 -16.21
N ASP A 262 10.10 -15.76 -16.98
CA ASP A 262 10.35 -15.59 -18.42
C ASP A 262 9.05 -15.28 -19.18
N LYS A 263 7.95 -15.92 -18.76
CA LYS A 263 6.62 -15.63 -19.30
C LYS A 263 6.15 -14.24 -18.86
N LEU A 264 6.40 -13.84 -17.61
CA LEU A 264 6.04 -12.52 -17.11
C LEU A 264 6.74 -11.42 -17.91
N ARG A 265 8.05 -11.54 -18.17
CA ARG A 265 8.82 -10.60 -19.00
C ARG A 265 8.31 -10.52 -20.44
N LYS A 266 7.93 -11.65 -21.04
CA LYS A 266 7.30 -11.67 -22.38
C LYS A 266 5.95 -10.96 -22.39
N LEU A 267 5.12 -11.17 -21.36
CA LEU A 267 3.81 -10.52 -21.22
C LEU A 267 3.92 -9.03 -20.87
N TRP A 268 4.93 -8.65 -20.11
CA TRP A 268 5.15 -7.27 -19.72
C TRP A 268 6.64 -7.00 -19.52
N PRO A 269 7.34 -6.45 -20.54
CA PRO A 269 8.80 -6.26 -20.49
C PRO A 269 9.30 -5.39 -19.33
N LYS A 270 8.43 -4.54 -18.75
CA LYS A 270 8.78 -3.69 -17.60
C LYS A 270 8.38 -4.31 -16.24
N SER A 271 7.97 -5.58 -16.22
CA SER A 271 7.51 -6.27 -15.01
C SER A 271 8.58 -6.36 -13.92
N ASP A 272 9.86 -6.44 -14.32
CA ASP A 272 10.98 -6.58 -13.39
C ASP A 272 11.02 -5.49 -12.33
N TYR A 273 10.64 -4.27 -12.67
CA TYR A 273 10.63 -3.14 -11.74
C TYR A 273 9.54 -3.29 -10.67
N ILE A 274 8.38 -3.86 -11.04
CA ILE A 274 7.29 -4.16 -10.11
C ILE A 274 7.64 -5.36 -9.24
N VAL A 275 8.27 -6.38 -9.84
CA VAL A 275 8.79 -7.55 -9.10
C VAL A 275 9.83 -7.09 -8.08
N ASN A 276 10.77 -6.22 -8.43
CA ASN A 276 11.78 -5.72 -7.49
C ASN A 276 11.17 -4.91 -6.34
N MET A 277 10.17 -4.06 -6.60
CA MET A 277 9.41 -3.39 -5.54
C MET A 277 8.70 -4.39 -4.62
N SER A 278 8.12 -5.45 -5.20
CA SER A 278 7.45 -6.53 -4.47
C SER A 278 8.42 -7.38 -3.65
N ILE A 279 9.64 -7.60 -4.15
CA ILE A 279 10.71 -8.27 -3.40
C ILE A 279 11.09 -7.41 -2.19
N ILE A 280 11.29 -6.09 -2.37
CA ILE A 280 11.58 -5.18 -1.26
C ILE A 280 10.45 -5.17 -0.22
N SER A 281 9.20 -5.26 -0.66
CA SER A 281 8.04 -5.46 0.23
C SER A 281 8.21 -6.72 1.09
N VAL A 282 8.59 -7.85 0.49
CA VAL A 282 8.87 -9.09 1.22
C VAL A 282 10.05 -8.91 2.18
N LEU A 283 11.14 -8.25 1.78
CA LEU A 283 12.30 -8.00 2.65
C LEU A 283 11.88 -7.27 3.92
N PHE A 284 11.15 -6.16 3.79
CA PHE A 284 10.67 -5.40 4.95
C PHE A 284 9.68 -6.21 5.79
N MET A 285 8.83 -7.04 5.18
CA MET A 285 7.93 -7.91 5.93
C MET A 285 8.67 -9.01 6.71
N VAL A 286 9.74 -9.58 6.15
CA VAL A 286 10.57 -10.57 6.83
C VAL A 286 11.27 -9.92 8.03
N ILE A 287 11.85 -8.72 7.87
CA ILE A 287 12.43 -7.97 8.98
C ILE A 287 11.34 -7.58 10.00
N ALA A 288 10.15 -7.21 9.53
CA ALA A 288 9.03 -6.86 10.39
C ALA A 288 8.55 -8.03 11.26
N SER A 289 8.83 -9.28 10.90
CA SER A 289 8.54 -10.44 11.76
C SER A 289 9.31 -10.44 13.08
N GLN A 290 10.33 -9.59 13.21
CA GLN A 290 11.07 -9.36 14.47
C GLN A 290 10.56 -8.12 15.21
N ASN A 291 10.24 -7.05 14.50
CA ASN A 291 9.62 -5.85 15.08
C ASN A 291 8.63 -5.21 14.11
N TRP A 292 7.39 -5.03 14.55
CA TRP A 292 6.29 -4.51 13.74
C TRP A 292 6.57 -3.13 13.12
N ILE A 293 7.47 -2.31 13.69
CA ILE A 293 7.80 -0.99 13.16
C ILE A 293 8.29 -1.05 11.71
N PHE A 294 8.98 -2.13 11.33
CA PHE A 294 9.45 -2.32 9.96
C PHE A 294 8.31 -2.56 8.96
N ALA A 295 7.13 -2.99 9.43
CA ALA A 295 5.95 -3.09 8.58
C ALA A 295 5.47 -1.72 8.07
N ARG A 296 5.83 -0.62 8.74
CA ARG A 296 5.55 0.74 8.24
C ARG A 296 6.31 1.06 6.95
N PHE A 297 7.55 0.56 6.80
CA PHE A 297 8.28 0.71 5.53
C PHE A 297 7.60 -0.06 4.40
N ASN A 298 6.98 -1.21 4.71
CA ASN A 298 6.24 -2.00 3.72
C ASN A 298 5.08 -1.24 3.09
N ILE A 299 4.53 -0.20 3.74
CA ILE A 299 3.42 0.61 3.18
C ILE A 299 3.77 1.18 1.79
N TYR A 300 5.04 1.56 1.57
CA TYR A 300 5.49 2.10 0.29
C TYR A 300 5.63 1.05 -0.81
N PHE A 301 5.86 -0.22 -0.44
CA PHE A 301 6.22 -1.30 -1.35
C PHE A 301 5.08 -2.29 -1.58
N GLY A 302 4.23 -2.51 -0.57
CA GLY A 302 3.12 -3.47 -0.62
C GLY A 302 2.10 -3.17 -1.72
N LEU A 303 1.90 -1.90 -2.09
CA LEU A 303 1.01 -1.53 -3.20
C LEU A 303 1.44 -2.13 -4.54
N TYR A 304 2.73 -2.42 -4.72
CA TYR A 304 3.24 -3.08 -5.93
C TYR A 304 2.87 -4.57 -5.99
N ASN A 305 2.65 -5.24 -4.84
CA ASN A 305 2.12 -6.60 -4.80
C ASN A 305 0.72 -6.68 -5.39
N LEU A 306 -0.10 -5.64 -5.25
CA LEU A 306 -1.44 -5.57 -5.85
C LEU A 306 -1.38 -5.58 -7.37
N ILE A 307 -0.40 -4.86 -7.95
CA ILE A 307 -0.13 -4.89 -9.38
C ILE A 307 0.35 -6.29 -9.77
N LEU A 308 1.39 -6.80 -9.10
CA LEU A 308 2.02 -8.09 -9.43
C LEU A 308 1.00 -9.24 -9.41
N LEU A 309 0.17 -9.31 -8.37
CA LEU A 309 -0.82 -10.37 -8.19
C LEU A 309 -1.83 -10.41 -9.36
N SER A 310 -2.19 -9.26 -9.92
CA SER A 310 -3.10 -9.21 -11.07
C SER A 310 -2.53 -9.88 -12.33
N TRP A 311 -1.20 -9.92 -12.45
CA TRP A 311 -0.48 -10.55 -13.56
C TRP A 311 -0.22 -12.03 -13.31
N VAL A 312 -0.09 -12.46 -12.05
CA VAL A 312 0.21 -13.84 -11.64
C VAL A 312 -0.74 -14.85 -12.29
N VAL A 313 -2.04 -14.55 -12.38
CA VAL A 313 -3.03 -15.43 -13.03
C VAL A 313 -2.63 -15.77 -14.47
N LYS A 314 -2.08 -14.80 -15.22
CA LYS A 314 -1.69 -14.98 -16.63
C LYS A 314 -0.40 -15.77 -16.81
N LEU A 315 0.31 -16.09 -15.74
CA LEU A 315 1.50 -16.94 -15.81
C LEU A 315 1.13 -18.42 -15.99
N PHE A 316 -0.07 -18.83 -15.57
CA PHE A 316 -0.54 -20.20 -15.72
C PHE A 316 -1.04 -20.50 -17.14
N LYS A 317 -1.20 -21.80 -17.46
CA LYS A 317 -1.85 -22.22 -18.71
C LYS A 317 -3.31 -21.79 -18.67
N LYS A 318 -3.88 -21.43 -19.84
CA LYS A 318 -5.27 -20.92 -19.97
C LYS A 318 -6.31 -21.80 -19.25
N LYS A 319 -6.15 -23.13 -19.29
CA LYS A 319 -7.03 -24.09 -18.60
C LYS A 319 -7.02 -24.00 -17.07
N HIS A 320 -5.94 -23.48 -16.47
CA HIS A 320 -5.79 -23.35 -15.02
C HIS A 320 -6.03 -21.92 -14.51
N GLU A 321 -6.11 -20.90 -15.39
CA GLU A 321 -6.31 -19.51 -14.97
C GLU A 321 -7.52 -19.33 -14.06
N LYS A 322 -8.64 -20.01 -14.36
CA LYS A 322 -9.85 -19.95 -13.53
C LYS A 322 -9.61 -20.49 -12.12
N ILE A 323 -8.95 -21.65 -12.01
CA ILE A 323 -8.66 -22.28 -10.72
C ILE A 323 -7.76 -21.37 -9.88
N ILE A 324 -6.73 -20.79 -10.48
CA ILE A 324 -5.81 -19.87 -9.80
C ILE A 324 -6.54 -18.59 -9.38
N TYR A 325 -7.38 -18.03 -10.24
CA TYR A 325 -8.18 -16.84 -9.92
C TYR A 325 -9.07 -17.07 -8.68
N TYR A 326 -9.86 -18.15 -8.66
CA TYR A 326 -10.73 -18.46 -7.53
C TYR A 326 -9.93 -18.87 -6.28
N GLY A 327 -8.81 -19.56 -6.45
CA GLY A 327 -7.88 -19.87 -5.35
C GLY A 327 -7.35 -18.61 -4.68
N ILE A 328 -6.96 -17.59 -5.45
CA ILE A 328 -6.55 -16.28 -4.90
C ILE A 328 -7.71 -15.66 -4.11
N LEU A 329 -8.93 -15.63 -4.67
CA LEU A 329 -10.08 -15.07 -3.97
C LEU A 329 -10.34 -15.75 -2.62
N ILE A 330 -10.36 -17.08 -2.61
CA ILE A 330 -10.61 -17.88 -1.40
C ILE A 330 -9.48 -17.68 -0.37
N CYS A 331 -8.21 -17.80 -0.77
CA CYS A 331 -7.09 -17.64 0.16
C CYS A 331 -7.07 -16.25 0.80
N TYR A 332 -7.29 -15.19 0.01
CA TYR A 332 -7.35 -13.84 0.54
C TYR A 332 -8.63 -13.57 1.34
N PHE A 333 -9.74 -14.24 1.05
CA PHE A 333 -10.95 -14.19 1.89
C PHE A 333 -10.69 -14.78 3.28
N LEU A 334 -10.07 -15.97 3.33
CA LEU A 334 -9.70 -16.61 4.58
C LEU A 334 -8.70 -15.77 5.38
N TYR A 335 -7.72 -15.17 4.69
CA TYR A 335 -6.78 -14.25 5.31
C TYR A 335 -7.46 -12.97 5.81
N PHE A 336 -8.40 -12.41 5.06
CA PHE A 336 -9.19 -11.25 5.48
C PHE A 336 -9.97 -11.56 6.76
N TYR A 337 -10.64 -12.72 6.82
CA TYR A 337 -11.33 -13.19 8.02
C TYR A 337 -10.36 -13.34 9.20
N TYR A 338 -9.22 -14.02 8.98
CA TYR A 338 -8.21 -14.20 10.01
C TYR A 338 -7.71 -12.86 10.57
N GLU A 339 -7.28 -11.93 9.73
CA GLU A 339 -6.71 -10.66 10.20
C GLU A 339 -7.78 -9.77 10.85
N HIS A 340 -8.96 -9.61 10.23
CA HIS A 340 -9.93 -8.61 10.68
C HIS A 340 -10.82 -9.12 11.81
N VAL A 341 -11.17 -10.41 11.82
CA VAL A 341 -12.04 -10.98 12.86
C VAL A 341 -11.22 -11.56 14.00
N ILE A 342 -10.23 -12.41 13.70
CA ILE A 342 -9.47 -13.13 14.73
C ILE A 342 -8.31 -12.28 15.26
N GLY A 343 -7.52 -11.68 14.36
CA GLY A 343 -6.32 -10.94 14.71
C GLY A 343 -6.61 -9.60 15.37
N TYR A 344 -7.40 -8.76 14.72
CA TYR A 344 -7.71 -7.41 15.20
C TYR A 344 -9.00 -7.31 16.01
N GLY A 345 -9.97 -8.22 15.82
CA GLY A 345 -11.32 -8.02 16.34
C GLY A 345 -11.90 -6.67 15.87
N LEU A 346 -11.69 -6.31 14.60
CA LEU A 346 -11.94 -4.97 14.08
C LEU A 346 -13.40 -4.55 14.24
N ILE A 347 -13.62 -3.48 14.99
CA ILE A 347 -14.91 -2.81 15.09
C ILE A 347 -14.86 -1.58 14.20
N TYR A 348 -15.85 -1.42 13.33
CA TYR A 348 -15.97 -0.25 12.47
C TYR A 348 -17.01 0.68 13.10
N GLU A 349 -16.62 1.92 13.40
CA GLU A 349 -17.52 2.93 13.93
C GLU A 349 -17.58 4.14 13.00
N SER A 350 -18.79 4.65 12.81
CA SER A 350 -19.09 5.83 12.01
C SER A 350 -20.36 6.49 12.55
N ASP A 351 -20.40 7.82 12.54
CA ASP A 351 -21.64 8.55 12.84
C ASP A 351 -22.63 8.56 11.66
N TYR A 352 -22.17 8.16 10.47
CA TYR A 352 -22.91 8.21 9.21
C TYR A 352 -23.32 6.82 8.69
N LEU A 353 -22.46 5.82 8.86
CA LEU A 353 -22.72 4.42 8.45
C LEU A 353 -23.06 3.57 9.67
N LYS A 354 -24.33 3.60 10.09
CA LYS A 354 -24.86 2.84 11.23
C LYS A 354 -25.44 1.50 10.74
N LEU A 355 -24.57 0.50 10.58
CA LEU A 355 -24.91 -0.85 10.10
C LEU A 355 -24.44 -1.95 11.04
#